data_AF-A0A6S7JTG7-F1
#
_entry.id   AF-A0A6S7JTG7-F1
#
_cell.length_a   1.000
_cell.length_b   1.000
_cell.length_c   1.000
_cell.angle_alpha   90.00
_cell.angle_beta   90.00
_cell.angle_gamma   90.00
#
_symmetry.space_group_name_H-M   'P 1'
#
loop_
_entity.id
_entity.type
_entity.pdbx_description
1 polymer ?
#
loop_
_entity_poly.entity_id
_entity_poly.type
_entity_poly.pdbx_seq_one_letter_code
_entity_poly.pdbx_strand_id
1 'polypeptide(L)'
;MVHITSFVESLFALAADEDPEVRKNVCRALVMLLEVRSDQLLPHMNNIIEYMLIRTQDSDENVALEACEFWLTLAEQSICKECLTPYLSRLVPILVNGMKYSEIDIILLKGDVEEDESVPDSEQDIKPRFHKSKTHSLKREDSELSDDEDDDIDDDSLSDWNLRKCSAAALDVLANVFRDELLPVLLTILKETLFHGDWEVRESGILVLGAIAEGCVNGMTPHLPELLPFLINCLSEKKALVRSITCWTLSRYAHWVVNQPHELYFQRLMSELLKRILDSNKRVQEAACSAFATLEEEACTELVPYLGYILQTLVFAFGKYQ
;
A
#
# COMPACT_ATOMS: atom_id res chain seq x y z
N MET A 1 16.06 34.89 4.95
CA MET A 1 15.30 34.75 3.69
C MET A 1 16.08 35.13 2.42
N VAL A 2 17.35 35.58 2.49
CA VAL A 2 18.11 36.08 1.31
C VAL A 2 18.87 34.97 0.55
N HIS A 3 19.04 33.78 1.13
CA HIS A 3 19.92 32.74 0.60
C HIS A 3 19.22 31.55 -0.07
N ILE A 4 17.89 31.57 -0.21
CA ILE A 4 17.15 30.40 -0.73
C ILE A 4 17.48 30.11 -2.20
N THR A 5 17.60 31.14 -3.03
CA THR A 5 17.97 30.99 -4.45
C THR A 5 19.38 30.42 -4.58
N SER A 6 20.35 30.94 -3.81
CA SER A 6 21.73 30.43 -3.78
C SER A 6 21.80 28.99 -3.25
N PHE A 7 20.92 28.62 -2.32
CA PHE A 7 20.82 27.26 -1.82
C PHE A 7 20.31 26.30 -2.92
N VAL A 8 19.24 26.66 -3.62
CA VAL A 8 18.69 25.87 -4.74
C VAL A 8 19.71 25.73 -5.88
N GLU A 9 20.41 26.81 -6.24
CA GLU A 9 21.50 26.76 -7.23
C GLU A 9 22.63 25.79 -6.81
N SER A 10 22.98 25.78 -5.52
CA SER A 10 24.00 24.87 -4.98
C SER A 10 23.53 23.42 -4.99
N LEU A 11 22.24 23.15 -4.69
CA LEU A 11 21.65 21.82 -4.80
C LEU A 11 21.74 21.29 -6.23
N PHE A 12 21.40 22.12 -7.23
CA PHE A 12 21.51 21.72 -8.63
C PHE A 12 22.95 21.47 -9.07
N ALA A 13 23.92 22.21 -8.53
CA ALA A 13 25.34 21.95 -8.80
C ALA A 13 25.80 20.59 -8.25
N LEU A 14 25.21 20.12 -7.14
CA LEU A 14 25.51 18.85 -6.49
C LEU A 14 24.61 17.69 -6.95
N ALA A 15 23.63 17.94 -7.81
CA ALA A 15 22.65 16.93 -8.23
C ALA A 15 23.29 15.71 -8.92
N ALA A 16 24.39 15.94 -9.64
CA ALA A 16 25.13 14.92 -10.39
C ALA A 16 26.37 14.39 -9.65
N ASP A 17 26.49 14.62 -8.34
CA ASP A 17 27.61 14.12 -7.55
C ASP A 17 27.67 12.58 -7.56
N GLU A 18 28.88 12.02 -7.53
CA GLU A 18 29.13 10.58 -7.55
C GLU A 18 28.90 9.96 -6.17
N ASP A 19 28.99 10.74 -5.08
CA ASP A 19 28.76 10.26 -3.72
C ASP A 19 27.24 10.05 -3.45
N PRO A 20 26.80 8.82 -3.15
CA PRO A 20 25.40 8.53 -2.81
C PRO A 20 24.90 9.36 -1.63
N GLU A 21 25.73 9.64 -0.63
CA GLU A 21 25.32 10.41 0.55
C GLU A 21 25.01 11.87 0.18
N VAL A 22 25.77 12.44 -0.76
CA VAL A 22 25.48 13.78 -1.30
C VAL A 22 24.17 13.77 -2.07
N ARG A 23 23.96 12.79 -2.97
CA ARG A 23 22.72 12.67 -3.75
C ARG A 23 21.49 12.49 -2.86
N LYS A 24 21.60 11.64 -1.82
CA LYS A 24 20.55 11.42 -0.83
C LYS A 24 20.15 12.71 -0.15
N ASN A 25 21.13 13.47 0.35
CA ASN A 25 20.87 14.75 1.02
C ASN A 25 20.33 15.82 0.05
N VAL A 26 20.70 15.79 -1.23
CA VAL A 26 20.11 16.65 -2.26
C VAL A 26 18.64 16.31 -2.49
N CYS A 27 18.29 15.01 -2.60
CA CYS A 27 16.90 14.57 -2.74
C CYS A 27 16.07 15.03 -1.54
N ARG A 28 16.53 14.73 -0.33
CA ARG A 28 15.88 15.13 0.92
C ARG A 28 15.67 16.63 1.04
N ALA A 29 16.68 17.43 0.67
CA ALA A 29 16.57 18.89 0.69
C ALA A 29 15.49 19.38 -0.28
N LEU A 30 15.39 18.79 -1.48
CA LEU A 30 14.35 19.15 -2.44
C LEU A 30 12.94 18.76 -1.95
N VAL A 31 12.79 17.61 -1.28
CA VAL A 31 11.53 17.19 -0.63
C VAL A 31 11.09 18.22 0.42
N MET A 32 11.97 18.57 1.37
CA MET A 32 11.67 19.57 2.40
C MET A 32 11.38 20.96 1.82
N LEU A 33 12.08 21.34 0.75
CA LEU A 33 11.83 22.61 0.06
C LEU A 33 10.48 22.63 -0.65
N LEU A 34 10.04 21.50 -1.20
CA LEU A 34 8.74 21.38 -1.85
C LEU A 34 7.60 21.62 -0.84
N GLU A 35 7.73 21.05 0.35
CA GLU A 35 6.73 21.14 1.42
C GLU A 35 6.58 22.58 1.95
N VAL A 36 7.70 23.29 2.15
CA VAL A 36 7.69 24.61 2.81
C VAL A 36 7.68 25.77 1.81
N ARG A 37 8.29 25.62 0.63
CA ARG A 37 8.60 26.69 -0.33
C ARG A 37 8.45 26.25 -1.80
N SER A 38 7.34 25.60 -2.12
CA SER A 38 7.00 25.22 -3.51
C SER A 38 7.06 26.40 -4.49
N ASP A 39 6.76 27.63 -4.03
CA ASP A 39 6.84 28.87 -4.80
C ASP A 39 8.21 29.12 -5.45
N GLN A 40 9.30 28.74 -4.79
CA GLN A 40 10.66 28.92 -5.29
C GLN A 40 11.11 27.78 -6.21
N LEU A 41 10.51 26.60 -6.10
CA LEU A 41 10.84 25.44 -6.94
C LEU A 41 10.09 25.45 -8.27
N LEU A 42 8.91 26.09 -8.33
CA LEU A 42 8.06 26.16 -9.52
C LEU A 42 8.80 26.52 -10.83
N PRO A 43 9.69 27.53 -10.88
CA PRO A 43 10.41 27.88 -12.11
C PRO A 43 11.32 26.76 -12.65
N HIS A 44 11.72 25.84 -11.78
CA HIS A 44 12.64 24.74 -12.08
C HIS A 44 11.96 23.36 -12.00
N MET A 45 10.64 23.31 -11.84
CA MET A 45 9.91 22.09 -11.51
C MET A 45 10.12 20.96 -12.53
N ASN A 46 10.12 21.27 -13.82
CA ASN A 46 10.36 20.28 -14.87
C ASN A 46 11.74 19.60 -14.73
N ASN A 47 12.78 20.37 -14.40
CA ASN A 47 14.13 19.83 -14.20
C ASN A 47 14.22 19.01 -12.92
N ILE A 48 13.53 19.44 -11.86
CA ILE A 48 13.44 18.70 -10.60
C ILE A 48 12.72 17.36 -10.82
N ILE A 49 11.59 17.35 -11.53
CA ILE A 49 10.86 16.11 -11.85
C ILE A 49 11.74 15.17 -12.67
N GLU A 50 12.42 15.66 -13.70
CA GLU A 50 13.35 14.83 -14.50
C GLU A 50 14.48 14.26 -13.63
N TYR A 51 15.03 15.07 -12.72
CA TYR A 51 16.04 14.61 -11.77
C TYR A 51 15.50 13.52 -10.85
N MET A 52 14.34 13.75 -10.23
CA MET A 52 13.72 12.80 -9.30
C MET A 52 13.30 11.50 -9.98
N LEU A 53 12.83 11.54 -11.24
CA LEU A 53 12.53 10.33 -12.02
C LEU A 53 13.77 9.45 -12.20
N ILE A 54 14.95 10.05 -12.37
CA ILE A 54 16.22 9.33 -12.48
C ILE A 54 16.67 8.82 -11.11
N ARG A 55 16.57 9.65 -10.06
CA ARG A 55 17.01 9.29 -8.70
C ARG A 55 16.12 8.26 -8.01
N THR A 56 14.83 8.22 -8.32
CA THR A 56 13.92 7.15 -7.84
C THR A 56 14.34 5.77 -8.37
N GLN A 57 15.18 5.73 -9.42
CA GLN A 57 15.76 4.51 -9.99
C GLN A 57 17.27 4.41 -9.72
N ASP A 58 17.80 5.12 -8.71
CA ASP A 58 19.20 5.02 -8.33
C ASP A 58 19.53 3.59 -7.84
N SER A 59 20.77 3.17 -8.02
CA SER A 59 21.23 1.85 -7.56
C SER A 59 21.37 1.78 -6.05
N ASP A 60 21.54 2.94 -5.40
CA ASP A 60 21.51 3.03 -3.94
C ASP A 60 20.05 3.19 -3.47
N GLU A 61 19.55 2.20 -2.71
CA GLU A 61 18.17 2.17 -2.25
C GLU A 61 17.81 3.36 -1.34
N ASN A 62 18.75 3.91 -0.58
CA ASN A 62 18.48 5.07 0.27
C ASN A 62 18.29 6.34 -0.57
N VAL A 63 19.08 6.49 -1.64
CA VAL A 63 18.89 7.58 -2.61
C VAL A 63 17.54 7.43 -3.32
N ALA A 64 17.21 6.21 -3.75
CA ALA A 64 15.94 5.93 -4.41
C ALA A 64 14.74 6.20 -3.50
N LEU A 65 14.81 5.81 -2.22
CA LEU A 65 13.78 6.07 -1.23
C LEU A 65 13.57 7.58 -1.01
N GLU A 66 14.63 8.33 -0.76
CA GLU A 66 14.55 9.78 -0.51
C GLU A 66 14.08 10.55 -1.76
N ALA A 67 14.39 10.05 -2.95
CA ALA A 67 13.83 10.57 -4.20
C ALA A 67 12.35 10.18 -4.38
N CYS A 68 11.94 9.01 -3.90
CA CYS A 68 10.56 8.54 -3.99
C CYS A 68 9.62 9.35 -3.08
N GLU A 69 10.09 9.82 -1.92
CA GLU A 69 9.33 10.69 -1.01
C GLU A 69 8.89 12.00 -1.68
N PHE A 70 9.64 12.47 -2.69
CA PHE A 70 9.25 13.62 -3.48
C PHE A 70 7.87 13.45 -4.13
N TRP A 71 7.50 12.24 -4.55
CA TRP A 71 6.22 11.99 -5.19
C TRP A 71 5.06 12.07 -4.19
N LEU A 72 5.27 11.59 -2.95
CA LEU A 72 4.31 11.75 -1.86
C LEU A 72 4.06 13.22 -1.56
N THR A 73 5.15 13.96 -1.28
CA THR A 73 5.05 15.39 -0.95
C THR A 73 4.48 16.21 -2.10
N LEU A 74 4.82 15.88 -3.36
CA LEU A 74 4.26 16.57 -4.53
C LEU A 74 2.78 16.26 -4.71
N ALA A 75 2.34 15.04 -4.42
CA ALA A 75 0.95 14.63 -4.59
C ALA A 75 -0.02 15.41 -3.68
N GLU A 76 0.45 15.85 -2.51
CA GLU A 76 -0.31 16.71 -1.59
C GLU A 76 -0.40 18.18 -2.05
N GLN A 77 0.44 18.60 -3.00
CA GLN A 77 0.43 19.97 -3.49
C GLN A 77 -0.69 20.19 -4.51
N SER A 78 -1.34 21.36 -4.46
CA SER A 78 -2.40 21.75 -5.41
C SER A 78 -1.93 21.81 -6.88
N ILE A 79 -0.62 21.99 -7.10
CA ILE A 79 0.02 22.03 -8.42
C ILE A 79 0.33 20.64 -9.00
N CYS A 80 0.18 19.56 -8.21
CA CYS A 80 0.56 18.19 -8.56
C CYS A 80 0.12 17.81 -9.98
N LYS A 81 -1.19 17.97 -10.24
CA LYS A 81 -1.81 17.53 -11.48
C LYS A 81 -1.22 18.24 -12.70
N GLU A 82 -1.03 19.55 -12.61
CA GLU A 82 -0.42 20.34 -13.70
C GLU A 82 1.02 19.91 -13.97
N CYS A 83 1.81 19.74 -12.91
CA CYS A 83 3.22 19.41 -13.02
C CYS A 83 3.48 17.96 -13.48
N LEU A 84 2.71 16.97 -13.01
CA LEU A 84 2.98 15.55 -13.25
C LEU A 84 2.27 14.96 -14.47
N THR A 85 1.19 15.58 -14.99
CA THR A 85 0.47 15.06 -16.18
C THR A 85 1.40 14.65 -17.34
N PRO A 86 2.43 15.44 -17.72
CA PRO A 86 3.32 15.08 -18.83
C PRO A 86 4.23 13.87 -18.54
N TYR A 87 4.39 13.50 -17.27
CA TYR A 87 5.36 12.52 -16.79
C TYR A 87 4.74 11.20 -16.33
N LEU A 88 3.40 11.11 -16.22
CA LEU A 88 2.69 9.93 -15.70
C LEU A 88 3.07 8.62 -16.40
N SER A 89 3.23 8.64 -17.73
CA SER A 89 3.60 7.46 -18.52
C SER A 89 4.98 6.90 -18.18
N ARG A 90 5.86 7.71 -17.58
CA ARG A 90 7.19 7.31 -17.08
C ARG A 90 7.17 7.05 -15.59
N LEU A 91 6.50 7.90 -14.80
CA LEU A 91 6.47 7.81 -13.35
C LEU A 91 5.75 6.55 -12.87
N VAL A 92 4.58 6.23 -13.43
CA VAL A 92 3.77 5.10 -12.98
C VAL A 92 4.53 3.77 -13.09
N PRO A 93 5.17 3.42 -14.23
CA PRO A 93 6.02 2.23 -14.29
C PRO A 93 7.16 2.18 -13.27
N ILE A 94 7.76 3.34 -12.95
CA ILE A 94 8.85 3.44 -11.97
C ILE A 94 8.34 3.10 -10.57
N LEU A 95 7.22 3.71 -10.16
CA LEU A 95 6.60 3.43 -8.86
C LEU A 95 6.17 1.96 -8.77
N VAL A 96 5.50 1.43 -9.80
CA VAL A 96 5.08 0.02 -9.82
C VAL A 96 6.29 -0.92 -9.73
N ASN A 97 7.43 -0.59 -10.34
CA ASN A 97 8.64 -1.39 -10.18
C ASN A 97 9.24 -1.28 -8.76
N GLY A 98 9.21 -0.10 -8.16
CA GLY A 98 9.65 0.13 -6.78
C GLY A 98 8.78 -0.59 -5.74
N MET A 99 7.56 -0.99 -6.10
CA MET A 99 6.65 -1.77 -5.24
C MET A 99 7.01 -3.25 -5.12
N LYS A 100 8.02 -3.79 -5.82
CA LYS A 100 8.48 -5.17 -5.62
C LYS A 100 9.28 -5.28 -4.32
N TYR A 101 9.23 -6.45 -3.67
CA TYR A 101 10.12 -6.69 -2.53
C TYR A 101 11.58 -6.65 -2.99
N SER A 102 12.45 -6.06 -2.18
CA SER A 102 13.90 -6.20 -2.38
C SER A 102 14.35 -7.61 -1.99
N GLU A 103 15.49 -8.06 -2.52
CA GLU A 103 16.08 -9.35 -2.11
C GLU A 103 16.34 -9.38 -0.60
N ILE A 104 16.71 -8.23 -0.02
CA ILE A 104 16.98 -8.08 1.42
C ILE A 104 15.68 -8.21 2.21
N ASP A 105 14.59 -7.58 1.78
CA ASP A 105 13.28 -7.73 2.43
C ASP A 105 12.84 -9.20 2.43
N ILE A 106 12.96 -9.90 1.30
CA ILE A 106 12.61 -11.33 1.19
C ILE A 106 13.42 -12.17 2.20
N ILE A 107 14.71 -11.86 2.36
CA ILE A 107 15.57 -12.54 3.34
C ILE A 107 15.17 -12.19 4.78
N LEU A 108 14.92 -10.91 5.08
CA LEU A 108 14.59 -10.39 6.41
C LEU A 108 13.21 -10.85 6.90
N LEU A 109 12.26 -11.06 5.99
CA LEU A 109 10.94 -11.67 6.26
C LEU A 109 11.06 -13.16 6.66
N LYS A 110 12.23 -13.57 7.16
CA LYS A 110 12.67 -14.90 7.61
C LYS A 110 12.53 -15.97 6.53
N GLY A 111 12.69 -15.61 5.26
CA GLY A 111 12.86 -16.57 4.17
C GLY A 111 11.64 -17.45 3.91
N ASP A 112 10.49 -16.85 3.61
CA ASP A 112 9.39 -17.59 2.95
C ASP A 112 8.91 -18.78 3.80
N VAL A 113 8.87 -18.63 5.14
CA VAL A 113 8.34 -19.68 6.03
C VAL A 113 6.85 -19.79 5.78
N GLU A 114 6.46 -20.72 4.92
CA GLU A 114 5.05 -20.96 4.60
C GLU A 114 4.23 -21.50 5.79
N GLU A 115 4.91 -22.04 6.80
CA GLU A 115 4.29 -22.68 7.96
C GLU A 115 5.05 -22.34 9.25
N ASP A 116 4.55 -21.38 10.02
CA ASP A 116 5.10 -20.96 11.33
C ASP A 116 4.04 -20.93 12.44
N GLU A 117 2.81 -21.41 12.18
CA GLU A 117 1.70 -21.46 13.15
C GLU A 117 2.04 -22.14 14.49
N SER A 118 3.00 -23.07 14.49
CA SER A 118 3.39 -23.85 15.68
C SER A 118 4.61 -23.31 16.40
N VAL A 119 5.27 -22.30 15.84
CA VAL A 119 6.42 -21.63 16.43
C VAL A 119 5.89 -20.61 17.44
N PRO A 120 6.28 -20.65 18.74
CA PRO A 120 5.82 -19.65 19.71
C PRO A 120 6.29 -18.24 19.37
N ASP A 121 5.47 -17.22 19.64
CA ASP A 121 5.88 -15.81 19.51
C ASP A 121 6.98 -15.46 20.52
N SER A 122 7.93 -14.63 20.09
CA SER A 122 8.96 -14.10 20.99
C SER A 122 8.36 -13.00 21.85
N GLU A 123 8.74 -12.92 23.13
CA GLU A 123 8.38 -11.79 23.99
C GLU A 123 8.85 -10.43 23.42
N GLN A 124 9.89 -10.44 22.56
CA GLN A 124 10.41 -9.25 21.88
C GLN A 124 9.51 -8.78 20.73
N ASP A 125 8.64 -9.66 20.20
CA ASP A 125 7.73 -9.36 19.10
C ASP A 125 6.40 -8.75 19.62
N ILE A 126 6.14 -8.83 20.93
CA ILE A 126 4.91 -8.30 21.56
C ILE A 126 5.04 -6.79 21.80
N LYS A 127 4.43 -5.98 20.94
CA LYS A 127 4.36 -4.52 21.10
C LYS A 127 3.59 -4.11 22.37
N PRO A 128 4.04 -3.10 23.13
CA PRO A 128 3.29 -2.55 24.26
C PRO A 128 1.92 -1.99 23.82
N ARG A 129 0.82 -2.54 24.34
CA ARG A 129 -0.54 -2.02 24.10
C ARG A 129 -1.03 -1.22 25.30
N PHE A 130 -1.44 0.04 25.06
CA PHE A 130 -1.97 0.93 26.10
C PHE A 130 -3.49 1.03 25.99
N HIS A 131 -4.19 0.88 27.11
CA HIS A 131 -5.63 1.09 27.15
C HIS A 131 -5.98 2.57 26.97
N LYS A 132 -6.69 2.92 25.88
CA LYS A 132 -7.30 4.24 25.70
C LYS A 132 -8.66 4.27 26.42
N SER A 133 -8.89 5.23 27.33
CA SER A 133 -10.17 5.40 28.01
C SER A 133 -11.24 5.91 27.02
N LYS A 134 -12.43 5.30 27.00
CA LYS A 134 -13.53 5.73 26.14
C LYS A 134 -13.96 7.16 26.50
N THR A 135 -13.62 8.13 25.65
CA THR A 135 -14.20 9.48 25.73
C THR A 135 -15.67 9.36 25.35
N HIS A 136 -16.56 9.78 26.24
CA HIS A 136 -18.01 9.72 26.04
C HIS A 136 -18.44 10.82 25.04
N SER A 137 -18.13 10.64 23.76
CA SER A 137 -18.59 11.52 22.69
C SER A 137 -20.09 11.30 22.52
N LEU A 138 -20.89 12.16 23.16
CA LEU A 138 -22.31 12.31 22.84
C LEU A 138 -22.42 12.59 21.34
N LYS A 139 -23.13 11.71 20.62
CA LYS A 139 -23.50 11.89 19.20
C LYS A 139 -23.97 13.33 18.95
N ARG A 140 -23.09 14.17 18.42
CA ARG A 140 -23.43 15.39 17.70
C ARG A 140 -23.17 15.06 16.24
N GLU A 141 -24.20 15.17 15.41
CA GLU A 141 -24.21 14.91 13.97
C GLU A 141 -23.40 15.94 13.16
N ASP A 142 -22.25 16.39 13.66
CA ASP A 142 -21.35 17.29 12.94
C ASP A 142 -19.95 17.20 13.58
N SER A 143 -19.13 16.27 13.11
CA SER A 143 -17.69 16.23 13.35
C SER A 143 -17.05 15.22 12.38
N GLU A 144 -16.61 15.72 11.23
CA GLU A 144 -15.68 15.08 10.29
C GLU A 144 -14.29 14.91 10.94
N LEU A 145 -14.18 14.09 11.98
CA LEU A 145 -12.91 13.70 12.59
C LEU A 145 -13.03 12.26 13.10
N SER A 146 -12.85 11.30 12.20
CA SER A 146 -12.80 9.86 12.50
C SER A 146 -11.61 9.17 11.84
N ASP A 147 -10.43 9.80 11.85
CA ASP A 147 -9.26 9.29 11.10
C ASP A 147 -8.06 8.90 11.98
N ASP A 148 -8.23 8.67 13.29
CA ASP A 148 -7.13 8.24 14.18
C ASP A 148 -7.26 6.78 14.68
N GLU A 149 -8.15 5.96 14.11
CA GLU A 149 -8.41 4.59 14.58
C GLU A 149 -7.75 3.45 13.75
N ASP A 150 -7.12 3.72 12.61
CA ASP A 150 -6.63 2.67 11.69
C ASP A 150 -5.12 2.64 11.37
N ASP A 151 -4.28 3.38 12.11
CA ASP A 151 -2.81 3.34 11.92
C ASP A 151 -2.15 2.06 12.50
N ASP A 152 -2.93 1.12 13.05
CA ASP A 152 -2.40 -0.13 13.62
C ASP A 152 -2.08 -1.21 12.54
N ILE A 153 -2.20 -0.90 11.25
CA ILE A 153 -1.89 -1.82 10.12
C ILE A 153 -0.40 -1.79 9.71
N ASP A 154 0.45 -0.93 10.27
CA ASP A 154 1.91 -1.02 10.04
C ASP A 154 2.55 -2.11 10.94
N ASP A 155 2.14 -3.35 10.64
CA ASP A 155 2.78 -4.59 11.06
C ASP A 155 4.10 -4.76 10.30
N ASP A 156 5.14 -4.06 10.76
CA ASP A 156 6.48 -4.64 10.82
C ASP A 156 7.40 -3.73 11.64
N SER A 157 7.64 -4.06 12.92
CA SER A 157 8.75 -3.44 13.67
C SER A 157 10.14 -3.87 13.13
N LEU A 158 10.16 -4.67 12.06
CA LEU A 158 11.37 -5.16 11.38
C LEU A 158 11.45 -4.77 9.89
N SER A 159 10.41 -4.14 9.31
CA SER A 159 10.47 -3.50 7.99
C SER A 159 10.33 -1.99 8.17
N ASP A 160 11.48 -1.36 8.42
CA ASP A 160 11.67 0.09 8.34
C ASP A 160 11.01 0.65 7.06
N TRP A 161 10.56 1.90 7.11
CA TRP A 161 10.06 2.63 5.94
C TRP A 161 11.04 2.47 4.77
N ASN A 162 10.58 1.84 3.68
CA ASN A 162 11.42 1.43 2.56
C ASN A 162 10.82 1.86 1.21
N LEU A 163 11.61 1.69 0.14
CA LEU A 163 11.22 2.10 -1.21
C LEU A 163 9.89 1.49 -1.66
N ARG A 164 9.61 0.23 -1.26
CA ARG A 164 8.37 -0.46 -1.57
C ARG A 164 7.16 0.20 -0.94
N LYS A 165 7.19 0.44 0.38
CA LYS A 165 6.13 1.15 1.11
C LYS A 165 5.93 2.56 0.56
N CYS A 166 7.02 3.29 0.35
CA CYS A 166 6.98 4.64 -0.20
C CYS A 166 6.40 4.68 -1.62
N SER A 167 6.75 3.73 -2.49
CA SER A 167 6.22 3.67 -3.86
C SER A 167 4.73 3.34 -3.89
N ALA A 168 4.28 2.43 -3.03
CA ALA A 168 2.87 2.07 -2.90
C ALA A 168 2.04 3.24 -2.36
N ALA A 169 2.52 3.91 -1.30
CA ALA A 169 1.89 5.11 -0.74
C ALA A 169 1.83 6.24 -1.78
N ALA A 170 2.93 6.50 -2.51
CA ALA A 170 2.94 7.50 -3.58
C ALA A 170 1.90 7.19 -4.65
N LEU A 171 1.78 5.92 -5.05
CA LEU A 171 0.80 5.51 -6.06
C LEU A 171 -0.65 5.66 -5.56
N ASP A 172 -0.93 5.36 -4.28
CA ASP A 172 -2.26 5.53 -3.67
C ASP A 172 -2.70 7.01 -3.66
N VAL A 173 -1.82 7.91 -3.18
CA VAL A 173 -2.13 9.35 -3.19
C VAL A 173 -2.28 9.87 -4.64
N LEU A 174 -1.44 9.42 -5.56
CA LEU A 174 -1.57 9.78 -6.98
C LEU A 174 -2.87 9.24 -7.59
N ALA A 175 -3.33 8.05 -7.21
CA ALA A 175 -4.62 7.51 -7.65
C ALA A 175 -5.78 8.40 -7.19
N ASN A 176 -5.69 8.97 -5.99
CA ASN A 176 -6.69 9.92 -5.49
C ASN A 176 -6.66 11.28 -6.24
N VAL A 177 -5.47 11.75 -6.65
CA VAL A 177 -5.30 13.00 -7.41
C VAL A 177 -5.76 12.86 -8.87
N PHE A 178 -5.32 11.80 -9.55
CA PHE A 178 -5.52 11.62 -10.99
C PHE A 178 -6.76 10.77 -11.33
N ARG A 179 -7.25 9.98 -10.37
CA ARG A 179 -8.41 9.09 -10.54
C ARG A 179 -8.23 8.18 -11.76
N ASP A 180 -9.27 8.02 -12.57
CA ASP A 180 -9.29 7.13 -13.73
C ASP A 180 -8.26 7.52 -14.82
N GLU A 181 -7.62 8.70 -14.74
CA GLU A 181 -6.59 9.13 -15.70
C GLU A 181 -5.31 8.29 -15.61
N LEU A 182 -5.05 7.58 -14.49
CA LEU A 182 -3.92 6.66 -14.37
C LEU A 182 -4.17 5.31 -15.06
N LEU A 183 -5.44 4.93 -15.24
CA LEU A 183 -5.82 3.59 -15.67
C LEU A 183 -5.26 3.17 -17.05
N PRO A 184 -5.15 4.05 -18.07
CA PRO A 184 -4.57 3.64 -19.35
C PRO A 184 -3.15 3.08 -19.21
N VAL A 185 -2.34 3.64 -18.32
CA VAL A 185 -0.98 3.17 -18.04
C VAL A 185 -1.01 1.94 -17.13
N LEU A 186 -1.76 2.03 -16.01
CA LEU A 186 -1.84 0.96 -15.02
C LEU A 186 -2.41 -0.34 -15.57
N LEU A 187 -3.50 -0.30 -16.35
CA LEU A 187 -4.13 -1.50 -16.91
C LEU A 187 -3.21 -2.23 -17.88
N THR A 188 -2.29 -1.53 -18.53
CA THR A 188 -1.27 -2.17 -19.39
C THR A 188 -0.29 -2.96 -18.52
N ILE A 189 0.22 -2.34 -17.45
CA ILE A 189 1.17 -2.97 -16.53
C ILE A 189 0.51 -4.14 -15.78
N LEU A 190 -0.72 -3.96 -15.29
CA LEU A 190 -1.46 -4.98 -14.54
C LEU A 190 -1.72 -6.25 -15.34
N LYS A 191 -1.96 -6.13 -16.65
CA LYS A 191 -2.12 -7.30 -17.54
C LYS A 191 -0.85 -8.16 -17.60
N GLU A 192 0.32 -7.53 -17.47
CA GLU A 192 1.60 -8.22 -17.50
C GLU A 192 1.98 -8.76 -16.12
N THR A 193 1.64 -8.05 -15.04
CA THR A 193 2.05 -8.42 -13.67
C THR A 193 1.13 -9.45 -13.03
N LEU A 194 -0.20 -9.31 -13.12
CA LEU A 194 -1.16 -10.18 -12.40
C LEU A 194 -1.11 -11.65 -12.82
N PHE A 195 -0.71 -11.93 -14.06
CA PHE A 195 -0.62 -13.29 -14.59
C PHE A 195 0.82 -13.76 -14.79
N HIS A 196 1.80 -13.01 -14.25
CA HIS A 196 3.20 -13.35 -14.38
C HIS A 196 3.54 -14.67 -13.68
N GLY A 197 4.46 -15.45 -14.26
CA GLY A 197 4.87 -16.75 -13.71
C GLY A 197 5.67 -16.64 -12.40
N ASP A 198 6.38 -15.53 -12.25
CA ASP A 198 7.07 -15.16 -11.01
C ASP A 198 6.10 -14.58 -9.98
N TRP A 199 6.16 -15.13 -8.77
CA TRP A 199 5.27 -14.73 -7.68
C TRP A 199 5.57 -13.31 -7.20
N GLU A 200 6.82 -12.84 -7.25
CA GLU A 200 7.20 -11.50 -6.78
C GLU A 200 6.56 -10.41 -7.65
N VAL A 201 6.58 -10.62 -8.97
CA VAL A 201 5.93 -9.74 -9.95
C VAL A 201 4.41 -9.79 -9.81
N ARG A 202 3.86 -10.98 -9.55
CA ARG A 202 2.43 -11.15 -9.34
C ARG A 202 1.95 -10.45 -8.07
N GLU A 203 2.68 -10.65 -6.99
CA GLU A 203 2.47 -10.04 -5.68
C GLU A 203 2.46 -8.51 -5.82
N SER A 204 3.45 -7.93 -6.50
CA SER A 204 3.49 -6.47 -6.72
C SER A 204 2.29 -5.99 -7.56
N GLY A 205 1.83 -6.79 -8.53
CA GLY A 205 0.61 -6.50 -9.29
C GLY A 205 -0.65 -6.48 -8.43
N ILE A 206 -0.77 -7.41 -7.48
CA ILE A 206 -1.89 -7.47 -6.53
C ILE A 206 -1.84 -6.27 -5.56
N LEU A 207 -0.65 -5.88 -5.10
CA LEU A 207 -0.45 -4.67 -4.31
C LEU A 207 -0.89 -3.41 -5.09
N VAL A 208 -0.52 -3.29 -6.37
CA VAL A 208 -0.96 -2.17 -7.23
C VAL A 208 -2.47 -2.09 -7.33
N LEU A 209 -3.17 -3.23 -7.50
CA LEU A 209 -4.64 -3.23 -7.53
C LEU A 209 -5.24 -2.66 -6.24
N GLY A 210 -4.73 -3.05 -5.07
CA GLY A 210 -5.22 -2.54 -3.80
C GLY A 210 -4.91 -1.06 -3.59
N ALA A 211 -3.70 -0.63 -3.93
CA ALA A 211 -3.25 0.76 -3.78
C ALA A 211 -4.09 1.75 -4.61
N ILE A 212 -4.59 1.35 -5.78
CA ILE A 212 -5.40 2.24 -6.63
C ILE A 212 -6.91 2.11 -6.40
N ALA A 213 -7.34 1.22 -5.50
CA ALA A 213 -8.73 0.81 -5.36
C ALA A 213 -9.66 1.98 -5.05
N GLU A 214 -9.25 2.88 -4.17
CA GLU A 214 -10.05 4.03 -3.74
C GLU A 214 -10.10 5.13 -4.82
N GLY A 215 -8.93 5.60 -5.26
CA GLY A 215 -8.82 6.70 -6.21
C GLY A 215 -9.38 6.36 -7.61
N CYS A 216 -9.27 5.11 -8.05
CA CYS A 216 -9.68 4.65 -9.39
C CYS A 216 -10.94 3.76 -9.38
N VAL A 217 -11.74 3.76 -8.31
CA VAL A 217 -12.88 2.84 -8.13
C VAL A 217 -13.85 2.81 -9.32
N ASN A 218 -14.14 3.97 -9.90
CA ASN A 218 -15.12 4.10 -10.99
C ASN A 218 -14.63 3.40 -12.27
N GLY A 219 -13.40 3.66 -12.69
CA GLY A 219 -12.83 3.03 -13.86
C GLY A 219 -12.43 1.56 -13.61
N MET A 220 -12.20 1.15 -12.36
CA MET A 220 -11.92 -0.25 -12.01
C MET A 220 -13.19 -1.11 -11.92
N THR A 221 -14.33 -0.54 -11.54
CA THR A 221 -15.61 -1.26 -11.36
C THR A 221 -15.99 -2.19 -12.53
N PRO A 222 -15.86 -1.79 -13.82
CA PRO A 222 -16.14 -2.67 -14.96
C PRO A 222 -15.25 -3.93 -15.03
N HIS A 223 -14.08 -3.91 -14.39
CA HIS A 223 -13.10 -5.00 -14.39
C HIS A 223 -13.24 -5.93 -13.19
N LEU A 224 -13.88 -5.48 -12.11
CA LEU A 224 -14.05 -6.25 -10.87
C LEU A 224 -14.75 -7.62 -11.04
N PRO A 225 -15.75 -7.80 -11.93
CA PRO A 225 -16.35 -9.11 -12.16
C PRO A 225 -15.36 -10.20 -12.61
N GLU A 226 -14.27 -9.82 -13.28
CA GLU A 226 -13.19 -10.73 -13.69
C GLU A 226 -12.08 -10.81 -12.63
N LEU A 227 -11.69 -9.66 -12.07
CA LEU A 227 -10.59 -9.56 -11.11
C LEU A 227 -10.91 -10.21 -9.75
N LEU A 228 -12.13 -10.06 -9.22
CA LEU A 228 -12.49 -10.59 -7.89
C LEU A 228 -12.40 -12.12 -7.84
N PRO A 229 -12.99 -12.89 -8.78
CA PRO A 229 -12.81 -14.34 -8.82
C PRO A 229 -11.35 -14.76 -8.92
N PHE A 230 -10.53 -14.01 -9.66
CA PHE A 230 -9.09 -14.24 -9.76
C PHE A 230 -8.40 -14.03 -8.40
N LEU A 231 -8.62 -12.89 -7.75
CA LEU A 231 -8.05 -12.58 -6.43
C LEU A 231 -8.50 -13.59 -5.36
N ILE A 232 -9.78 -13.99 -5.34
CA ILE A 232 -10.26 -15.03 -4.42
C ILE A 232 -9.51 -16.36 -4.63
N ASN A 233 -9.16 -16.71 -5.87
CA ASN A 233 -8.32 -17.89 -6.13
C ASN A 233 -6.90 -17.70 -5.59
N CYS A 234 -6.35 -16.48 -5.61
CA CYS A 234 -5.02 -16.18 -5.08
C CYS A 234 -4.91 -16.35 -3.56
N LEU A 235 -6.04 -16.38 -2.81
CA LEU A 235 -6.02 -16.76 -1.39
C LEU A 235 -5.54 -18.22 -1.16
N SER A 236 -5.62 -19.06 -2.18
CA SER A 236 -5.13 -20.45 -2.12
C SER A 236 -3.72 -20.62 -2.72
N GLU A 237 -3.00 -19.53 -2.99
CA GLU A 237 -1.63 -19.59 -3.53
C GLU A 237 -0.64 -20.22 -2.57
N LYS A 238 0.41 -20.82 -3.14
CA LYS A 238 1.45 -21.49 -2.35
C LYS A 238 2.28 -20.52 -1.52
N LYS A 239 2.40 -19.27 -1.96
CA LYS A 239 3.26 -18.26 -1.35
C LYS A 239 2.50 -17.45 -0.31
N ALA A 240 2.94 -17.46 0.94
CA ALA A 240 2.32 -16.75 2.05
C ALA A 240 2.23 -15.25 1.77
N LEU A 241 3.28 -14.65 1.21
CA LEU A 241 3.30 -13.23 0.84
C LEU A 241 2.22 -12.88 -0.20
N VAL A 242 1.97 -13.77 -1.18
CA VAL A 242 0.88 -13.59 -2.15
C VAL A 242 -0.47 -13.70 -1.46
N ARG A 243 -0.67 -14.68 -0.57
CA ARG A 243 -1.93 -14.83 0.19
C ARG A 243 -2.20 -13.60 1.06
N SER A 244 -1.17 -13.10 1.75
CA SER A 244 -1.22 -11.94 2.63
C SER A 244 -1.66 -10.69 1.87
N ILE A 245 -0.97 -10.34 0.78
CA ILE A 245 -1.34 -9.17 -0.01
C ILE A 245 -2.71 -9.32 -0.67
N THR A 246 -3.10 -10.55 -1.03
CA THR A 246 -4.42 -10.81 -1.60
C THR A 246 -5.52 -10.54 -0.56
N CYS A 247 -5.32 -10.88 0.72
CA CYS A 247 -6.28 -10.55 1.78
C CYS A 247 -6.49 -9.03 1.85
N TRP A 248 -5.40 -8.27 1.91
CA TRP A 248 -5.44 -6.80 1.96
C TRP A 248 -6.09 -6.20 0.71
N THR A 249 -5.70 -6.63 -0.49
CA THR A 249 -6.29 -6.10 -1.74
C THR A 249 -7.79 -6.42 -1.85
N LEU A 250 -8.23 -7.60 -1.38
CA LEU A 250 -9.66 -7.94 -1.37
C LEU A 250 -10.46 -7.07 -0.39
N SER A 251 -9.90 -6.71 0.77
CA SER A 251 -10.60 -5.83 1.73
C SER A 251 -10.79 -4.42 1.17
N ARG A 252 -9.85 -3.90 0.38
CA ARG A 252 -10.00 -2.61 -0.33
C ARG A 252 -11.17 -2.56 -1.32
N TYR A 253 -11.69 -3.73 -1.73
CA TYR A 253 -12.88 -3.85 -2.58
C TYR A 253 -14.10 -4.41 -1.83
N ALA A 254 -14.06 -4.53 -0.50
CA ALA A 254 -15.14 -5.10 0.31
C ALA A 254 -16.48 -4.39 0.09
N HIS A 255 -16.49 -3.05 0.09
CA HIS A 255 -17.69 -2.25 -0.19
C HIS A 255 -18.36 -2.64 -1.52
N TRP A 256 -17.56 -2.85 -2.58
CA TRP A 256 -18.12 -3.28 -3.88
C TRP A 256 -18.71 -4.69 -3.80
N VAL A 257 -18.01 -5.62 -3.13
CA VAL A 257 -18.42 -7.03 -3.00
C VAL A 257 -19.74 -7.16 -2.23
N VAL A 258 -19.91 -6.42 -1.12
CA VAL A 258 -21.13 -6.43 -0.31
C VAL A 258 -22.33 -5.92 -1.10
N ASN A 259 -22.11 -4.96 -2.01
CA ASN A 259 -23.16 -4.40 -2.86
C ASN A 259 -23.53 -5.28 -4.08
N GLN A 260 -22.92 -6.45 -4.25
CA GLN A 260 -23.29 -7.43 -5.29
C GLN A 260 -24.22 -8.52 -4.72
N PRO A 261 -24.94 -9.28 -5.57
CA PRO A 261 -25.64 -10.49 -5.12
C PRO A 261 -24.69 -11.43 -4.37
N HIS A 262 -25.06 -11.78 -3.13
CA HIS A 262 -24.16 -12.43 -2.18
C HIS A 262 -23.63 -13.78 -2.67
N GLU A 263 -24.40 -14.50 -3.48
CA GLU A 263 -24.04 -15.81 -4.03
C GLU A 263 -22.91 -15.74 -5.07
N LEU A 264 -22.63 -14.56 -5.63
CA LEU A 264 -21.61 -14.40 -6.67
C LEU A 264 -20.20 -14.25 -6.07
N TYR A 265 -20.05 -13.37 -5.08
CA TYR A 265 -18.74 -12.96 -4.57
C TYR A 265 -18.67 -13.02 -3.05
N PHE A 266 -19.61 -12.39 -2.34
CA PHE A 266 -19.56 -12.22 -0.88
C PHE A 266 -19.42 -13.53 -0.11
N GLN A 267 -20.29 -14.52 -0.37
CA GLN A 267 -20.24 -15.82 0.32
C GLN A 267 -18.90 -16.54 0.09
N ARG A 268 -18.37 -16.44 -1.13
CA ARG A 268 -17.11 -17.07 -1.50
C ARG A 268 -15.93 -16.36 -0.83
N LEU A 269 -15.90 -15.03 -0.89
CA LEU A 269 -14.87 -14.21 -0.25
C LEU A 269 -14.83 -14.47 1.26
N MET A 270 -15.98 -14.38 1.93
CA MET A 270 -16.12 -14.64 3.36
C MET A 270 -15.58 -16.04 3.72
N SER A 271 -15.98 -17.07 2.96
CA SER A 271 -15.53 -18.45 3.20
C SER A 271 -14.01 -18.61 3.01
N GLU A 272 -13.43 -18.04 1.96
CA GLU A 272 -11.99 -18.14 1.73
C GLU A 272 -11.19 -17.32 2.76
N LEU A 273 -11.63 -16.12 3.16
CA LEU A 273 -11.00 -15.35 4.24
C LEU A 273 -11.04 -16.08 5.58
N LEU A 274 -12.17 -16.70 5.94
CA LEU A 274 -12.27 -17.53 7.15
C LEU A 274 -11.29 -18.72 7.14
N LYS A 275 -11.03 -19.33 5.96
CA LYS A 275 -9.97 -20.34 5.83
C LYS A 275 -8.56 -19.76 5.95
N ARG A 276 -8.35 -18.48 5.67
CA ARG A 276 -7.07 -17.77 5.83
C ARG A 276 -6.84 -17.26 7.24
N ILE A 277 -7.88 -16.94 7.99
CA ILE A 277 -7.79 -16.79 9.46
C ILE A 277 -7.19 -18.07 10.08
N LEU A 278 -7.44 -19.23 9.48
CA LEU A 278 -6.83 -20.49 9.92
C LEU A 278 -5.63 -20.90 9.05
N ASP A 279 -4.91 -19.97 8.40
CA ASP A 279 -3.71 -20.28 7.61
C ASP A 279 -2.60 -20.88 8.49
N SER A 280 -1.60 -21.51 7.86
CA SER A 280 -0.42 -22.06 8.53
C SER A 280 0.69 -21.04 8.74
N ASN A 281 0.59 -19.89 8.07
CA ASN A 281 1.49 -18.77 8.23
C ASN A 281 0.84 -17.65 9.06
N LYS A 282 1.52 -17.17 10.10
CA LYS A 282 1.03 -16.13 11.02
C LYS A 282 0.78 -14.78 10.36
N ARG A 283 1.64 -14.36 9.42
CA ARG A 283 1.41 -13.13 8.64
C ARG A 283 0.12 -13.23 7.81
N VAL A 284 -0.16 -14.40 7.24
CA VAL A 284 -1.43 -14.63 6.53
C VAL A 284 -2.61 -14.65 7.49
N GLN A 285 -2.47 -15.22 8.69
CA GLN A 285 -3.51 -15.19 9.72
C GLN A 285 -3.88 -13.75 10.10
N GLU A 286 -2.88 -12.90 10.34
CA GLU A 286 -3.06 -11.48 10.64
C GLU A 286 -3.71 -10.73 9.48
N ALA A 287 -3.15 -10.82 8.28
CA ALA A 287 -3.69 -10.15 7.09
C ALA A 287 -5.14 -10.58 6.80
N ALA A 288 -5.46 -11.86 7.04
CA ALA A 288 -6.82 -12.37 6.87
C ALA A 288 -7.78 -11.88 7.96
N CYS A 289 -7.33 -11.81 9.22
CA CYS A 289 -8.11 -11.23 10.32
C CYS A 289 -8.43 -9.77 10.03
N SER A 290 -7.44 -8.96 9.65
CA SER A 290 -7.62 -7.54 9.34
C SER A 290 -8.54 -7.35 8.13
N ALA A 291 -8.34 -8.12 7.06
CA ALA A 291 -9.22 -8.08 5.89
C ALA A 291 -10.66 -8.50 6.21
N PHE A 292 -10.84 -9.49 7.09
CA PHE A 292 -12.15 -9.93 7.53
C PHE A 292 -12.83 -8.88 8.42
N ALA A 293 -12.09 -8.19 9.29
CA ALA A 293 -12.62 -7.10 10.11
C ALA A 293 -13.18 -5.96 9.23
N THR A 294 -12.44 -5.52 8.20
CA THR A 294 -12.96 -4.56 7.20
C THR A 294 -14.22 -5.09 6.49
N LEU A 295 -14.25 -6.39 6.15
CA LEU A 295 -15.45 -6.98 5.56
C LEU A 295 -16.64 -6.99 6.54
N GLU A 296 -16.39 -7.16 7.84
CA GLU A 296 -17.42 -7.08 8.88
C GLU A 296 -18.01 -5.68 9.00
N GLU A 297 -17.19 -4.65 8.94
CA GLU A 297 -17.60 -3.25 8.95
C GLU A 297 -18.46 -2.89 7.74
N GLU A 298 -18.06 -3.34 6.55
CA GLU A 298 -18.80 -3.11 5.32
C GLU A 298 -20.11 -3.91 5.27
N ALA A 299 -20.09 -5.17 5.69
CA ALA A 299 -21.25 -6.06 5.60
C ALA A 299 -22.29 -5.82 6.70
N CYS A 300 -21.89 -5.37 7.90
CA CYS A 300 -22.78 -5.11 9.02
C CYS A 300 -23.79 -6.26 9.24
N THR A 301 -25.08 -6.01 9.03
CA THR A 301 -26.16 -6.98 9.25
C THR A 301 -26.22 -8.10 8.22
N GLU A 302 -25.54 -7.95 7.08
CA GLU A 302 -25.50 -8.96 6.02
C GLU A 302 -24.76 -10.24 6.44
N LEU A 303 -23.99 -10.19 7.54
CA LEU A 303 -23.31 -11.35 8.12
C LEU A 303 -24.20 -12.22 9.01
N VAL A 304 -25.35 -11.72 9.46
CA VAL A 304 -26.26 -12.43 10.38
C VAL A 304 -26.58 -13.86 9.92
N PRO A 305 -26.85 -14.15 8.62
CA PRO A 305 -27.11 -15.51 8.15
C PRO A 305 -25.94 -16.48 8.33
N TYR A 306 -24.71 -15.98 8.42
CA TYR A 306 -23.47 -16.77 8.44
C TYR A 306 -22.81 -16.83 9.81
N LEU A 307 -23.39 -16.16 10.82
CA LEU A 307 -22.81 -15.99 12.15
C LEU A 307 -22.36 -17.31 12.80
N GLY A 308 -23.11 -18.40 12.60
CA GLY A 308 -22.73 -19.71 13.13
C GLY A 308 -21.39 -20.22 12.58
N TYR A 309 -21.13 -20.02 11.28
CA TYR A 309 -19.89 -20.43 10.64
C TYR A 309 -18.72 -19.51 10.99
N ILE A 310 -18.98 -18.21 11.06
CA ILE A 310 -17.99 -17.19 11.45
C ILE A 310 -17.51 -17.46 12.88
N LEU A 311 -18.44 -17.56 13.84
CA LEU A 311 -18.11 -17.81 15.25
C LEU A 311 -17.37 -19.12 15.45
N GLN A 312 -17.73 -20.18 14.72
CA GLN A 312 -17.02 -21.46 14.80
C GLN A 312 -15.56 -21.31 14.39
N THR A 313 -15.28 -20.56 13.31
CA THR A 313 -13.92 -20.30 12.83
C THR A 313 -13.13 -19.49 13.85
N LEU A 314 -13.67 -18.39 14.35
CA LEU A 314 -12.99 -17.51 15.32
C LEU A 314 -12.73 -18.22 16.66
N VAL A 315 -13.67 -19.04 17.13
CA VAL A 315 -13.47 -19.85 18.34
C VAL A 315 -12.36 -20.87 18.14
N PHE A 316 -12.25 -21.47 16.95
CA PHE A 316 -11.17 -22.39 16.64
C PHE A 316 -9.80 -21.67 16.58
N ALA A 317 -9.76 -20.43 16.09
CA ALA A 317 -8.53 -19.63 16.03
C ALA A 317 -7.88 -19.46 17.42
N PHE A 318 -8.66 -19.30 18.51
CA PHE A 318 -8.11 -19.24 19.88
C PHE A 318 -7.36 -20.51 20.30
N GLY A 319 -7.67 -21.67 19.72
CA GLY A 319 -6.94 -22.93 19.97
C GLY A 319 -5.71 -23.10 19.08
N LYS A 320 -5.54 -22.23 18.08
CA LYS A 320 -4.48 -22.30 17.06
C LYS A 320 -3.43 -21.21 17.23
N TYR A 321 -3.88 -19.98 17.49
CA TYR A 321 -2.99 -18.84 17.72
C TYR A 321 -2.27 -19.02 19.05
N GLN A 322 -0.99 -18.67 19.07
CA GLN A 322 -0.11 -18.75 20.23
C GLN A 322 0.24 -17.35 20.69
#